data_AF-A0A645DW87-F1
#
_entry.id   AF-A0A645DW87-F1
#
_cell.length_a   1.000
_cell.length_b   1.000
_cell.length_c   1.000
_cell.angle_alpha   90.00
_cell.angle_beta   90.00
_cell.angle_gamma   90.00
#
_symmetry.space_group_name_H-M   'P 1'
#
loop_
_entity.id
_entity.type
_entity.pdbx_description
1 polymer ?
#
loop_
_entity_poly.entity_id
_entity_poly.type
_entity_poly.pdbx_seq_one_letter_code
_entity_poly.pdbx_strand_id
1 'polypeptide(L)'
;MERLKKLIWLAAQDVKAELAGRETYEYQALAELAGVVKSTWTETYLPHWLAMRNSFKRLDSGSLISVTRSRSQQKATNSQASLAKPN
;
A
#
# COMPACT_ATOMS: atom_id res chain seq x y z
N MET A 1 14.07 -17.53 4.43
CA MET A 1 13.72 -16.13 4.12
C MET A 1 12.88 -15.94 2.85
N GLU A 2 13.02 -16.77 1.81
CA GLU A 2 12.29 -16.57 0.55
C GLU A 2 10.76 -16.60 0.67
N ARG A 3 10.19 -17.48 1.51
CA ARG A 3 8.73 -17.53 1.72
C ARG A 3 8.17 -16.23 2.31
N LEU A 4 8.85 -15.66 3.31
CA LEU A 4 8.45 -14.40 3.93
C LEU A 4 8.54 -13.24 2.93
N LYS A 5 9.61 -13.16 2.14
CA LYS A 5 9.73 -12.14 1.08
C LYS A 5 8.59 -12.24 0.06
N LYS A 6 8.26 -13.45 -0.38
CA LYS A 6 7.11 -13.70 -1.28
C LYS A 6 5.79 -13.25 -0.64
N LEU A 7 5.59 -13.54 0.64
CA LEU A 7 4.40 -13.11 1.38
C LEU A 7 4.29 -11.57 1.43
N ILE A 8 5.41 -10.88 1.72
CA ILE A 8 5.48 -9.42 1.71
C ILE A 8 5.14 -8.85 0.33
N TRP A 9 5.69 -9.45 -0.72
CA TRP A 9 5.44 -9.01 -2.08
C TRP A 9 3.98 -9.25 -2.51
N LEU A 10 3.35 -10.31 -2.03
CA LEU A 10 1.93 -10.57 -2.24
C LEU A 10 1.05 -9.58 -1.49
N ALA A 11 1.38 -9.24 -0.24
CA ALA A 11 0.62 -8.23 0.50
C ALA A 11 0.63 -6.87 -0.22
N ALA A 12 1.75 -6.50 -0.86
CA ALA A 12 1.83 -5.30 -1.67
C ALA A 12 0.92 -5.36 -2.91
N GLN A 13 0.92 -6.49 -3.62
CA GLN A 13 0.05 -6.70 -4.78
C GLN A 13 -1.43 -6.74 -4.40
N ASP A 14 -1.77 -7.37 -3.27
CA ASP A 14 -3.14 -7.49 -2.78
C ASP A 14 -3.73 -6.12 -2.46
N VAL A 15 -2.96 -5.26 -1.78
CA VAL A 15 -3.37 -3.85 -1.52
C VAL A 15 -3.54 -3.09 -2.83
N LYS A 16 -2.64 -3.27 -3.79
CA LYS A 16 -2.75 -2.63 -5.12
C LYS A 16 -3.99 -3.10 -5.88
N ALA A 17 -4.30 -4.39 -5.84
CA ALA A 17 -5.48 -4.97 -6.49
C ALA A 17 -6.77 -4.45 -5.86
N GLU A 18 -6.83 -4.42 -4.53
CA GLU A 18 -7.95 -3.87 -3.75
C GLU A 18 -8.20 -2.39 -4.10
N LEU A 19 -7.15 -1.56 -4.13
CA LEU A 19 -7.27 -0.14 -4.52
C LEU A 19 -7.70 0.04 -5.97
N ALA A 20 -7.39 -0.92 -6.85
CA ALA A 20 -7.82 -0.93 -8.24
C ALA A 20 -9.23 -1.54 -8.45
N GLY A 21 -9.92 -1.95 -7.37
CA GLY A 21 -11.24 -2.59 -7.43
C GLY A 21 -11.22 -3.99 -8.04
N ARG A 22 -10.08 -4.69 -7.98
CA ARG A 22 -9.90 -6.06 -8.48
C ARG A 22 -10.01 -7.07 -7.33
N GLU A 23 -10.21 -8.33 -7.68
CA GLU A 23 -10.25 -9.44 -6.72
C GLU A 23 -8.92 -9.55 -5.94
N THR A 24 -9.05 -9.82 -4.64
CA THR A 24 -7.95 -10.04 -3.69
C THR A 24 -7.62 -11.53 -3.58
N TYR A 25 -6.46 -11.87 -3.02
CA TYR A 25 -6.05 -13.26 -2.86
C TYR A 25 -6.92 -14.04 -1.87
N GLU A 26 -7.27 -15.27 -2.25
CA GLU A 26 -7.94 -16.24 -1.37
C GLU A 26 -7.03 -16.70 -0.22
N TYR A 27 -7.58 -16.84 0.98
CA TYR A 27 -6.83 -17.28 2.16
C TYR A 27 -6.26 -18.70 2.03
N GLN A 28 -6.88 -19.54 1.20
CA GLN A 28 -6.38 -20.88 0.89
C GLN A 28 -5.02 -20.82 0.16
N ALA A 29 -4.91 -19.97 -0.86
CA ALA A 29 -3.66 -19.82 -1.63
C ALA A 29 -2.53 -19.21 -0.78
N LEU A 30 -2.87 -18.31 0.14
CA LEU A 30 -1.90 -17.73 1.06
C LEU A 30 -1.40 -18.75 2.09
N ALA A 31 -2.27 -19.62 2.59
CA ALA A 31 -1.91 -20.72 3.48
C ALA A 31 -0.93 -21.70 2.79
N GLU A 32 -1.25 -22.11 1.55
CA GLU A 32 -0.39 -22.98 0.75
C GLU A 32 1.00 -22.40 0.51
N LEU A 33 1.08 -21.10 0.20
CA LEU A 33 2.36 -20.42 0.01
C LEU A 33 3.19 -20.32 1.30
N ALA A 34 2.53 -20.09 2.44
CA ALA A 34 3.17 -20.12 3.75
C ALA A 34 3.55 -21.55 4.17
N GLY A 35 3.02 -22.57 3.49
CA GLY A 35 3.23 -23.98 3.80
C GLY A 35 2.49 -24.42 5.06
N VAL A 36 1.36 -23.75 5.36
CA VAL A 36 0.52 -24.04 6.53
C VAL A 36 -0.87 -24.43 6.07
N VAL A 37 -1.59 -25.16 6.92
CA VAL A 37 -3.01 -25.45 6.69
C VAL A 37 -3.86 -24.19 6.89
N LYS A 38 -5.02 -24.15 6.22
CA LYS A 38 -5.95 -23.01 6.29
C LYS A 38 -6.33 -22.61 7.71
N SER A 39 -6.51 -23.57 8.62
CA SER A 39 -6.83 -23.29 10.03
C SER A 39 -5.73 -22.48 10.73
N THR A 40 -4.47 -22.93 10.62
CA THR A 40 -3.30 -22.21 11.15
C THR A 40 -3.13 -20.85 10.49
N TRP A 41 -3.46 -20.72 9.20
CA TRP A 41 -3.45 -19.43 8.53
C TRP A 41 -4.44 -18.45 9.18
N THR A 42 -5.70 -18.86 9.32
CA THR A 42 -6.75 -18.00 9.90
C THR A 42 -6.52 -17.69 11.38
N GLU A 43 -5.99 -18.64 12.15
CA GLU A 43 -5.79 -18.47 13.59
C GLU A 43 -4.52 -17.69 13.93
N THR A 44 -3.41 -17.93 13.23
CA THR A 44 -2.09 -17.42 13.63
C THR A 44 -1.53 -16.39 12.65
N TYR A 45 -1.68 -16.60 11.34
CA TYR A 45 -1.01 -15.75 10.33
C TYR A 45 -1.87 -14.60 9.82
N LEU A 46 -3.20 -14.70 9.91
CA LEU A 46 -4.12 -13.67 9.46
C LEU A 46 -3.86 -12.29 10.10
N PRO A 47 -3.62 -12.17 11.43
CA PRO A 47 -3.30 -10.87 12.03
C PRO A 47 -2.02 -10.25 11.45
N HIS A 48 -0.99 -11.07 11.19
CA HIS A 48 0.27 -10.61 10.60
C HIS A 48 0.09 -10.17 9.14
N TRP A 49 -0.71 -10.90 8.37
CA TRP A 49 -1.09 -10.54 7.01
C TRP A 49 -1.80 -9.18 6.96
N LEU A 50 -2.78 -8.96 7.84
CA LEU A 50 -3.51 -7.69 7.93
C LEU A 50 -2.59 -6.54 8.34
N ALA A 51 -1.67 -6.75 9.29
CA ALA A 51 -0.68 -5.73 9.68
C ALA A 51 0.22 -5.33 8.50
N MET A 52 0.62 -6.30 7.69
CA MET A 52 1.44 -6.08 6.49
C MET A 52 0.68 -5.28 5.43
N ARG A 53 -0.57 -5.65 5.13
CA ARG A 53 -1.45 -4.88 4.22
C ARG A 53 -1.69 -3.46 4.71
N ASN A 54 -1.97 -3.27 6.00
CA ASN A 54 -2.17 -1.95 6.60
C ASN A 54 -0.92 -1.07 6.47
N SER A 55 0.26 -1.65 6.58
CA SER A 55 1.52 -0.92 6.39
C SER A 55 1.64 -0.39 4.95
N PHE A 56 1.31 -1.21 3.95
CA PHE A 56 1.29 -0.77 2.55
C PHE A 56 0.23 0.30 2.29
N LYS A 57 -0.99 0.15 2.82
CA LYS A 57 -2.05 1.17 2.71
C LYS A 57 -1.63 2.52 3.30
N ARG A 58 -0.99 2.50 4.47
CA ARG A 58 -0.47 3.72 5.14
C ARG A 58 0.64 4.37 4.33
N LEU A 59 1.55 3.57 3.79
CA LEU A 59 2.65 4.08 2.97
C LEU A 59 2.12 4.74 1.70
N ASP A 60 1.17 4.10 1.01
CA ASP A 60 0.56 4.63 -0.20
C ASP A 60 -0.23 5.92 0.08
N SER A 61 -1.09 5.92 1.10
CA SER A 61 -1.84 7.11 1.54
C SER A 61 -0.93 8.27 1.94
N GLY A 62 0.14 7.99 2.69
CA GLY A 62 1.12 8.99 3.11
C GLY A 62 1.85 9.62 1.92
N SER A 63 2.22 8.80 0.93
CA SER A 63 2.84 9.28 -0.31
C SER A 63 1.89 10.18 -1.11
N LEU A 64 0.61 9.81 -1.21
CA LEU A 64 -0.40 10.59 -1.92
C LEU A 64 -0.67 11.95 -1.26
N ILE A 65 -0.75 11.99 0.07
CA ILE A 65 -0.89 13.24 0.84
C ILE A 65 0.32 14.15 0.60
N SER A 66 1.54 13.60 0.64
CA SER A 66 2.77 14.34 0.40
C SER A 66 2.81 14.96 -0.99
N VAL A 67 2.47 14.19 -2.03
CA VAL A 67 2.40 14.68 -3.42
C VAL A 67 1.32 15.75 -3.57
N THR A 68 0.14 15.55 -2.98
CA THR A 68 -0.96 16.54 -3.02
C THR A 68 -0.54 17.86 -2.39
N ARG A 69 0.11 17.79 -1.22
CA ARG A 69 0.62 18.99 -0.52
C ARG A 69 1.70 19.70 -1.34
N SER A 70 2.66 18.95 -1.88
CA SER A 70 3.73 19.50 -2.72
C SER A 70 3.17 20.21 -3.96
N ARG A 71 2.19 19.60 -4.64
CA ARG A 71 1.53 20.19 -5.80
C ARG A 71 0.74 21.45 -5.45
N SER A 72 0.02 21.43 -4.33
CA SER A 72 -0.69 22.61 -3.81
C SER A 72 0.28 23.77 -3.56
N GLN A 73 1.43 23.47 -2.95
CA GLN A 73 2.47 24.46 -2.67
C GLN A 73 3.09 25.03 -3.94
N GLN A 74 3.45 24.19 -4.92
CA GLN A 74 3.97 24.63 -6.21
C GLN A 74 2.97 25.54 -6.95
N LYS A 75 1.67 25.19 -6.94
CA LYS A 75 0.62 26.02 -7.56
C LYS A 75 0.55 27.40 -6.89
N ALA A 76 0.55 27.46 -5.56
CA ALA A 76 0.51 28.72 -4.81
C ALA A 76 1.74 29.60 -5.10
N THR A 77 2.94 29.01 -5.09
CA THR A 77 4.19 29.73 -5.37
C THR A 77 4.24 30.25 -6.81
N ASN A 78 3.86 29.45 -7.80
CA ASN A 78 3.86 29.87 -9.20
C ASN A 78 2.84 30.99 -9.46
N SER A 79 1.68 30.99 -8.78
CA SER A 79 0.71 32.08 -8.86
C SER A 79 1.23 33.38 -8.25
N GLN A 80 2.00 33.33 -7.16
CA GLN A 80 2.64 34.52 -6.59
C GLN A 80 3.76 35.06 -7.47
N ALA A 81 4.59 34.18 -8.06
CA ALA A 81 5.65 34.59 -8.99
C ALA A 81 5.08 35.28 -10.25
N SER A 82 3.95 34.82 -10.78
CA SER A 82 3.28 35.49 -11.91
C SER A 82 2.68 36.86 -11.56
N LEU A 83 2.44 37.15 -10.28
CA LEU A 83 1.95 38.45 -9.80
C LEU A 83 3.09 39.43 -9.49
N ALA A 84 4.31 38.94 -9.32
CA ALA A 84 5.50 39.78 -9.18
C ALA A 84 5.93 40.28 -10.57
N LYS A 85 5.62 41.55 -10.88
CA LYS A 85 6.13 42.21 -12.10
C LYS A 85 7.65 42.35 -12.05
N PRO A 86 8.38 42.20 -13.18
CA PRO A 86 9.77 42.64 -13.26
C PRO A 86 9.80 44.18 -13.23
N ASN A 87 10.66 44.74 -12.37
CA ASN A 87 10.97 46.17 -12.32
C ASN A 87 11.79 46.60 -13.53
#